data_AF-A0A951GP06-F1
#
_entry.id   AF-A0A951GP06-F1
#
_cell.length_a   1.000
_cell.length_b   1.000
_cell.length_c   1.000
_cell.angle_alpha   90.00
_cell.angle_beta   90.00
_cell.angle_gamma   90.00
#
_symmetry.space_group_name_H-M   'P 1'
#
loop_
_entity.id
_entity.type
_entity.pdbx_description
1 polymer ?
#
loop_
_entity_poly.entity_id
_entity_poly.type
_entity_poly.pdbx_seq_one_letter_code
_entity_poly.pdbx_strand_id
1 'polypeptide(L)' 'EWSTRACTDMDGSRHTRTRIIEEHAGLGTLILPAHFPAPTAGWIKPHGNTYRFQFRE' A
#
# COMPACT_ATOMS: atom_id res chain seq x y z
N GLU A 1 -4.30 8.05 8.87
CA GLU A 1 -4.51 6.61 8.58
C GLU A 1 -5.92 6.14 8.86
N TRP A 2 -6.52 5.37 7.94
CA TRP A 2 -7.91 4.88 7.97
C TRP A 2 -8.00 3.34 8.02
N SER A 3 -9.14 2.76 8.36
CA SER A 3 -9.42 1.33 8.19
C SER A 3 -10.71 1.15 7.42
N THR A 4 -10.91 -0.03 6.84
CA THR A 4 -12.17 -0.40 6.21
C THR A 4 -13.06 -1.15 7.20
N ARG A 5 -14.35 -1.28 6.89
CA ARG A 5 -15.28 -2.11 7.68
C ARG A 5 -14.97 -3.61 7.61
N ALA A 6 -14.08 -4.03 6.70
CA ALA A 6 -13.64 -5.41 6.56
C ALA A 6 -12.44 -5.76 7.48
N CYS A 7 -11.88 -4.78 8.19
CA CYS A 7 -10.82 -5.03 9.16
C CYS A 7 -11.42 -5.61 10.45
N THR A 8 -11.05 -6.86 10.81
CA THR A 8 -11.44 -7.48 12.09
C THR A 8 -10.76 -6.80 13.29
N ASP A 9 -9.50 -6.37 13.11
CA ASP A 9 -8.77 -5.50 14.04
C ASP A 9 -8.44 -4.19 13.32
N MET A 10 -9.07 -3.10 13.76
CA MET A 10 -8.96 -1.80 13.13
C MET A 10 -7.57 -1.18 13.32
N ASP A 11 -6.98 -1.32 14.51
CA ASP A 11 -5.71 -0.68 14.85
C ASP A 11 -4.54 -1.47 14.28
N GLY A 12 -4.55 -2.79 14.44
CA GLY A 12 -3.57 -3.68 13.81
C GLY A 12 -3.53 -3.49 12.29
N SER A 13 -4.70 -3.41 11.64
CA SER A 13 -4.78 -3.18 10.20
C SER A 13 -4.18 -1.84 9.76
N ARG A 14 -4.30 -0.78 10.57
CA ARG A 14 -3.68 0.53 10.27
C ARG A 14 -2.18 0.41 10.37
N HIS A 15 -1.68 -0.08 11.50
CA HIS A 15 -0.24 -0.20 11.75
C HIS A 15 0.46 -1.08 10.71
N THR A 16 -0.09 -2.25 10.41
CA THR A 16 0.52 -3.15 9.41
C THR A 16 0.54 -2.52 8.02
N ARG A 17 -0.53 -1.86 7.59
CA ARG A 17 -0.57 -1.21 6.27
C ARG A 17 0.41 -0.04 6.20
N THR A 18 0.45 0.81 7.21
CA THR A 18 1.39 1.94 7.27
C THR A 18 2.83 1.44 7.23
N ARG A 19 3.16 0.40 8.01
CA ARG A 19 4.48 -0.24 7.99
C ARG A 19 4.85 -0.75 6.60
N ILE A 20 3.95 -1.47 5.91
CA ILE A 20 4.22 -1.95 4.53
C ILE A 20 4.50 -0.77 3.58
N ILE A 21 3.73 0.30 3.68
CA ILE A 21 3.90 1.48 2.83
C ILE A 21 5.25 2.15 3.10
N GLU A 22 5.57 2.43 4.36
CA GLU A 22 6.80 3.10 4.78
C GLU A 22 8.04 2.26 4.45
N GLU A 23 7.99 0.95 4.69
CA GLU A 23 9.12 0.05 4.46
C GLU A 23 9.45 -0.14 2.97
N HIS A 24 8.46 -0.07 2.08
CA HIS A 24 8.67 -0.36 0.66
C HIS A 24 8.61 0.85 -0.26
N ALA A 25 8.26 2.04 0.25
CA ALA A 25 8.22 3.26 -0.54
C ALA A 25 9.60 3.59 -1.14
N GLY A 26 9.66 3.62 -2.47
CA GLY A 26 10.88 4.01 -3.20
C GLY A 26 11.93 2.90 -3.34
N LEU A 27 11.79 1.76 -2.66
CA LEU A 27 12.77 0.67 -2.72
C LEU A 27 12.70 -0.19 -3.99
N GLY A 28 11.65 -0.01 -4.80
CA GLY A 28 11.47 -0.82 -6.01
C GLY A 28 10.97 -2.25 -5.74
N THR A 29 10.57 -2.57 -4.51
CA THR A 29 9.86 -3.82 -4.19
C THR A 29 8.56 -3.91 -4.98
N LEU A 30 8.37 -5.00 -5.73
CA LEU A 30 7.14 -5.26 -6.45
C LEU A 30 6.07 -5.73 -5.46
N ILE A 31 4.94 -5.03 -5.41
CA ILE A 31 3.80 -5.32 -4.55
C ILE A 31 2.64 -5.84 -5.40
N LEU A 32 1.95 -6.89 -4.91
CA LEU A 32 0.79 -7.49 -5.56
C LEU A 32 -0.44 -7.42 -4.63
N PRO A 33 -1.18 -6.30 -4.62
CA PRO A 33 -2.39 -6.16 -3.82
C PRO A 33 -3.55 -7.03 -4.35
N ALA A 34 -4.41 -7.51 -3.46
CA ALA A 34 -5.54 -8.36 -3.84
C ALA A 34 -6.71 -7.59 -4.49
N HIS A 35 -6.88 -6.30 -4.15
CA HIS A 35 -8.08 -5.52 -4.50
C HIS A 35 -7.75 -4.27 -5.32
N PHE A 36 -6.64 -4.28 -6.05
CA PHE A 36 -6.28 -3.21 -6.97
C PHE A 36 -6.74 -3.58 -8.40
N PRO A 37 -7.07 -2.59 -9.25
CA PRO A 37 -7.42 -2.83 -10.66
C PRO A 37 -6.34 -3.62 -11.40
N ALA A 38 -6.73 -4.37 -12.43
CA ALA A 38 -5.78 -4.99 -13.33
C ALA A 38 -5.15 -3.94 -14.27
N PRO A 39 -3.84 -4.03 -14.57
CA PRO A 39 -2.85 -4.96 -13.99
C PRO A 39 -2.54 -4.61 -12.53
N THR A 40 -2.63 -5.59 -11.61
CA THR A 40 -2.62 -5.31 -10.15
C THR A 40 -1.22 -5.03 -9.57
N ALA A 41 -0.16 -5.56 -10.17
CA ALA A 41 1.19 -5.43 -9.63
C ALA A 41 1.74 -4.01 -9.82
N GLY A 42 2.55 -3.54 -8.88
CA GLY A 42 3.15 -2.21 -8.96
C GLY A 42 4.11 -1.90 -7.82
N TRP A 43 4.41 -0.62 -7.66
CA TRP A 43 5.35 -0.11 -6.66
C TRP A 43 4.73 1.00 -5.83
N ILE A 44 5.15 1.08 -4.58
CA ILE A 44 4.86 2.22 -3.72
C ILE A 44 5.94 3.27 -3.99
N LYS A 45 5.52 4.48 -4.38
CA LYS A 45 6.42 5.61 -4.66
C LYS A 45 6.13 6.76 -3.68
N PRO A 46 7.16 7.43 -3.12
CA PRO A 46 6.98 8.70 -2.43
C PRO A 46 6.29 9.71 -3.35
N HIS A 47 5.41 10.54 -2.79
CA HIS A 47 4.67 11.56 -3.52
C HIS A 47 4.38 12.76 -2.62
N GLY A 48 5.33 13.70 -2.57
CA GLY A 48 5.29 14.81 -1.60
C GLY A 48 5.30 14.28 -0.18
N ASN A 49 4.33 14.72 0.65
CA ASN A 49 4.16 14.25 2.03
C ASN A 49 3.24 13.01 2.14
N THR A 50 2.98 12.34 1.02
CA THR A 50 2.15 11.12 0.94
C THR A 50 2.82 10.07 0.05
N TYR A 51 2.08 9.02 -0.29
CA TYR A 51 2.52 7.95 -1.19
C TYR A 51 1.55 7.80 -2.36
N ARG A 52 2.04 7.24 -3.48
CA ARG A 52 1.21 6.78 -4.60
C ARG A 52 1.56 5.35 -4.96
N PHE A 53 0.57 4.61 -5.45
CA PHE A 53 0.82 3.33 -6.10
C PHE A 53 1.04 3.56 -7.59
N GLN A 54 2.16 3.09 -8.11
CA GLN A 54 2.47 3.10 -9.54
C GLN A 54 2.29 1.68 -10.07
N PHE A 55 1.25 1.47 -10.90
CA PHE A 55 1.04 0.21 -11.58
C PHE A 55 2.20 -0.13 -12.51
N ARG A 56 2.50 -1.43 -12.62
CA ARG A 56 3.42 -1.96 -13.63
C ARG A 56 2.67 -2.00 -14.96
N GLU A 57 3.21 -1.30 -15.96
CA GLU A 57 2.73 -1.31 -17.35
C GLU A 57 2.74 -2.73 -17.94
#